data_AF-A0A920DR31-F1
#
_entry.id   AF-A0A920DR31-F1
#
_cell.length_a   1.000
_cell.length_b   1.000
_cell.length_c   1.000
_cell.angle_alpha   90.00
_cell.angle_beta   90.00
_cell.angle_gamma   90.00
#
_symmetry.space_group_name_H-M   'P 1'
#
loop_
_entity.id
_entity.type
_entity.pdbx_description
1 polymer ?
#
loop_
_entity_poly.entity_id
_entity_poly.type
_entity_poly.pdbx_seq_one_letter_code
_entity_poly.pdbx_strand_id
1 'polypeptide(L)'
;MSKYIADNINVQDVLINSAKKWDGGYVMCGLMGHGDAFALRDPAGIRPGFYYKDEEVVVVASERAVIQTAMNVPQETISEITPGHALIIKKMEG
;
A
#
# COMPACT_ATOMS: atom_id res chain seq x y z
N MET A 1 -5.74 18.91 8.83
CA MET A 1 -5.44 17.93 9.90
C MET A 1 -4.60 18.63 10.94
N SER A 2 -4.88 18.52 12.24
CA SER A 2 -3.97 19.10 13.24
C SER A 2 -2.64 18.33 13.22
N LYS A 3 -1.51 19.02 13.39
CA LYS A 3 -0.17 18.40 13.42
C LYS A 3 -0.11 17.23 14.42
N TYR A 4 -0.78 17.38 15.56
CA TYR A 4 -0.92 16.34 16.57
C TYR A 4 -1.54 15.04 16.03
N ILE A 5 -2.64 15.10 15.26
CA ILE A 5 -3.27 13.89 14.71
C ILE A 5 -2.33 13.26 13.67
N ALA A 6 -1.73 14.07 12.80
CA ALA A 6 -0.80 13.58 11.77
C ALA A 6 0.37 12.79 12.36
N ASP A 7 0.92 13.25 13.49
CA ASP A 7 2.09 12.62 14.11
C ASP A 7 1.71 11.42 15.01
N ASN A 8 0.44 11.27 15.40
CA ASN A 8 -0.01 10.22 16.33
C ASN A 8 -0.98 9.20 15.70
N ILE A 9 -1.39 9.37 14.45
CA ILE A 9 -2.34 8.46 13.80
C ILE A 9 -1.69 7.10 13.54
N ASN A 10 -2.29 6.04 14.08
CA ASN A 10 -1.92 4.68 13.73
C ASN A 10 -2.67 4.24 12.46
N VAL A 11 -2.00 4.40 11.31
CA VAL A 11 -2.54 4.01 10.00
C VAL A 11 -2.94 2.53 9.96
N GLN A 12 -2.15 1.65 10.59
CA GLN A 12 -2.45 0.22 10.62
C GLN A 12 -3.79 -0.05 11.32
N ASP A 13 -4.03 0.56 12.48
CA ASP A 13 -5.29 0.40 13.20
C ASP A 13 -6.47 0.94 12.42
N VAL A 14 -6.31 2.08 11.73
CA VAL A 14 -7.35 2.65 10.88
C VAL A 14 -7.73 1.65 9.78
N LEU A 15 -6.73 1.06 9.10
CA LEU A 15 -6.96 0.12 8.00
C LEU A 15 -7.60 -1.18 8.50
N ILE A 16 -7.09 -1.76 9.59
CA ILE A 16 -7.66 -2.97 10.20
C ILE A 16 -9.12 -2.73 10.60
N ASN A 17 -9.41 -1.63 11.30
CA ASN A 17 -10.77 -1.35 11.74
C ASN A 17 -11.73 -1.06 10.59
N SER A 18 -11.26 -0.43 9.51
CA SER A 18 -12.04 -0.19 8.30
C SER A 18 -12.36 -1.51 7.58
N ALA A 19 -11.35 -2.37 7.42
CA ALA A 19 -11.45 -3.60 6.64
C ALA A 19 -12.33 -4.69 7.27
N LYS A 20 -12.58 -4.63 8.59
CA LYS A 20 -13.41 -5.62 9.32
C LYS A 20 -14.79 -5.88 8.71
N LYS A 21 -15.36 -4.88 8.03
CA LYS A 21 -16.71 -4.95 7.45
C LYS A 21 -16.72 -5.12 5.94
N TRP A 22 -15.56 -5.10 5.30
CA TRP A 22 -15.46 -5.22 3.85
C TRP A 22 -15.45 -6.70 3.47
N ASP A 23 -16.23 -7.03 2.44
CA ASP A 23 -16.27 -8.34 1.83
C ASP A 23 -15.81 -8.28 0.37
N GLY A 24 -15.70 -9.45 -0.25
CA GLY A 24 -15.28 -9.57 -1.64
C GLY A 24 -13.81 -9.25 -1.88
N GLY A 25 -13.47 -9.02 -3.14
CA GLY A 25 -12.10 -8.79 -3.59
C GLY A 25 -11.77 -7.32 -3.74
N TYR A 26 -10.66 -6.89 -3.14
CA TYR A 26 -10.21 -5.51 -3.19
C TYR A 26 -8.68 -5.42 -3.12
N VAL A 27 -8.13 -4.51 -3.93
CA VAL A 27 -6.83 -3.88 -3.69
C VAL A 27 -7.09 -2.38 -3.71
N MET A 28 -6.79 -1.70 -2.60
CA MET A 28 -7.07 -0.28 -2.44
C MET A 28 -5.82 0.48 -2.04
N CYS A 29 -5.51 1.55 -2.75
CA CYS A 29 -4.47 2.49 -2.38
C CYS A 29 -5.07 3.83 -1.93
N GLY A 30 -4.37 4.54 -1.07
CA GLY A 30 -4.80 5.84 -0.58
C GLY A 30 -3.63 6.71 -0.14
N LEU A 31 -3.82 8.02 -0.29
CA LEU A 31 -2.92 9.06 0.19
C LEU A 31 -3.61 9.82 1.32
N MET A 32 -2.90 10.04 2.41
CA MET A 32 -3.38 10.81 3.55
C MET A 32 -2.83 12.24 3.48
N GLY A 33 -3.62 13.21 3.91
CA GLY A 33 -3.25 14.64 3.81
C GLY A 33 -2.00 15.05 4.61
N HIS A 34 -1.47 14.17 5.47
CA HIS A 34 -0.20 14.37 6.18
C HIS A 34 1.01 13.71 5.51
N GLY A 35 0.82 13.07 4.35
CA GLY A 35 1.90 12.51 3.53
C GLY A 35 2.08 10.99 3.62
N ASP A 36 1.43 10.30 4.56
CA ASP A 36 1.42 8.83 4.56
C ASP A 36 0.59 8.30 3.39
N ALA A 37 0.98 7.15 2.87
CA ALA A 37 0.24 6.41 1.86
C ALA A 37 0.05 4.95 2.30
N PHE A 38 -0.91 4.27 1.68
CA PHE A 38 -1.09 2.84 1.90
C PHE A 38 -1.56 2.13 0.63
N ALA A 39 -1.34 0.82 0.59
CA ALA A 39 -2.02 -0.11 -0.27
C ALA A 39 -2.45 -1.35 0.53
N LEU A 40 -3.70 -1.76 0.46
CA LEU A 40 -4.28 -2.87 1.23
C LEU A 40 -4.91 -3.88 0.27
N ARG A 41 -4.74 -5.17 0.56
CA ARG A 41 -5.32 -6.28 -0.20
C ARG A 41 -6.29 -7.12 0.64
N ASP A 42 -7.34 -7.61 -0.01
CA ASP A 42 -8.34 -8.47 0.61
C ASP A 42 -7.74 -9.76 1.22
N PRO A 43 -8.28 -10.24 2.36
CA PRO A 43 -7.79 -11.45 3.04
C PRO A 43 -7.89 -12.73 2.20
N ALA A 44 -8.82 -12.79 1.26
CA ALA A 44 -9.02 -13.95 0.40
C ALA A 44 -8.08 -13.97 -0.83
N GLY A 45 -7.31 -12.89 -1.04
CA GLY A 45 -6.39 -12.76 -2.17
C GLY A 45 -7.07 -12.67 -3.54
N ILE A 46 -8.36 -12.32 -3.59
CA ILE A 46 -9.20 -12.34 -4.79
C ILE A 46 -8.68 -11.36 -5.85
N ARG A 47 -8.25 -10.16 -5.43
CA ARG A 47 -7.66 -9.18 -6.35
C ARG A 47 -6.14 -9.20 -6.25
N PRO A 48 -5.40 -9.21 -7.37
CA PRO A 48 -3.95 -9.15 -7.34
C PRO A 48 -3.46 -7.75 -6.98
N GLY A 49 -2.31 -7.67 -6.30
CA GLY A 49 -1.66 -6.42 -5.94
C GLY A 49 -0.17 -6.63 -5.74
N PHE A 50 0.64 -5.81 -6.39
CA PHE A 50 2.09 -5.90 -6.41
C PHE A 50 2.71 -4.55 -6.08
N TYR A 51 3.93 -4.57 -5.56
CA TYR A 51 4.70 -3.37 -5.29
C TYR A 51 6.18 -3.55 -5.64
N TYR A 52 6.80 -2.44 -6.01
CA TYR A 52 8.25 -2.28 -6.10
C TYR A 52 8.66 -1.15 -5.15
N LYS A 53 9.86 -1.27 -4.57
CA LYS A 53 10.44 -0.24 -3.73
C LYS A 53 11.96 -0.23 -3.88
N ASP A 54 12.52 0.97 -3.96
CA ASP A 54 13.94 1.23 -3.73
C ASP A 54 14.12 2.38 -2.71
N GLU A 55 15.27 3.05 -2.75
CA GLU A 55 15.61 4.16 -1.88
C GLU A 55 14.87 5.46 -2.26
N GLU A 56 14.36 5.58 -3.48
CA GLU A 56 13.74 6.79 -4.01
C GLU A 56 12.21 6.71 -4.07
N VAL A 57 11.68 5.54 -4.46
CA VAL A 57 10.26 5.40 -4.78
C VAL A 57 9.64 4.11 -4.26
N VAL A 58 8.32 4.17 -4.05
CA VAL A 58 7.45 3.00 -3.88
C VAL A 58 6.37 3.05 -4.96
N VAL A 59 6.22 1.96 -5.71
CA VAL A 59 5.24 1.84 -6.80
C VAL A 59 4.31 0.68 -6.47
N VAL A 60 3.00 0.86 -6.68
CA VAL A 60 1.98 -0.17 -6.46
C VAL A 60 1.11 -0.29 -7.70
N ALA A 61 0.80 -1.50 -8.13
CA ALA A 61 -0.11 -1.79 -9.24
C ALA A 61 -0.82 -3.14 -9.06
N SER A 62 -1.94 -3.35 -9.76
CA SER A 62 -2.64 -4.64 -9.83
C SER A 62 -1.85 -5.70 -10.60
N GLU A 63 -0.99 -5.30 -11.53
CA GLU A 63 -0.21 -6.21 -12.38
C GLU A 63 1.29 -5.98 -12.23
N ARG A 64 2.02 -7.06 -11.94
CA ARG A 64 3.49 -7.06 -11.87
C ARG A 64 4.14 -6.57 -13.17
N ALA A 65 3.61 -6.95 -14.33
CA ALA A 65 4.17 -6.60 -15.63
C ALA A 65 4.15 -5.08 -15.91
N VAL A 66 3.16 -4.36 -15.35
CA VAL A 66 3.06 -2.89 -15.48
C VAL A 66 4.21 -2.22 -14.73
N ILE A 67 4.49 -2.64 -13.49
CA ILE A 67 5.62 -2.14 -12.70
C ILE A 67 6.94 -2.46 -13.40
N GLN A 68 7.10 -3.70 -13.85
CA GLN A 68 8.31 -4.17 -14.53
C GLN A 68 8.66 -3.30 -15.74
N THR A 69 7.65 -3.01 -16.58
CA THR A 69 7.84 -2.25 -17.81
C THR A 69 8.02 -0.76 -17.54
N ALA A 70 7.20 -0.18 -16.67
CA ALA A 70 7.22 1.25 -16.39
C ALA A 70 8.49 1.69 -15.65
N MET A 71 9.01 0.86 -14.75
CA MET A 71 10.22 1.14 -13.97
C MET A 71 11.48 0.55 -14.60
N ASN A 72 11.36 -0.30 -15.63
CA ASN A 72 12.47 -1.03 -16.25
C ASN A 72 13.32 -1.81 -15.23
N VAL A 73 12.65 -2.55 -14.34
CA VAL A 73 13.29 -3.31 -13.25
C VAL A 73 13.13 -4.82 -13.45
N PRO A 74 14.03 -5.65 -12.88
CA PRO A 74 13.87 -7.10 -12.93
C PRO A 74 12.61 -7.58 -12.18
N GLN A 75 12.00 -8.67 -12.65
CA GLN A 75 10.77 -9.22 -12.07
C GLN A 75 10.91 -9.57 -10.58
N GLU A 76 12.06 -10.09 -10.19
CA GLU A 76 12.41 -10.53 -8.84
C GLU A 76 12.46 -9.38 -7.82
N THR A 77 12.53 -8.13 -8.28
CA THR A 77 12.47 -6.94 -7.41
C THR A 77 11.04 -6.53 -7.06
N ILE A 78 10.05 -7.13 -7.72
CA ILE A 78 8.63 -6.81 -7.54
C ILE A 78 8.00 -7.85 -6.63
N SER A 79 7.46 -7.39 -5.51
CA SER A 79 6.84 -8.23 -4.49
C SER A 79 5.32 -8.16 -4.56
N GLU A 80 4.65 -9.24 -4.14
CA GLU A 80 3.20 -9.25 -3.99
C GLU A 80 2.81 -8.63 -2.64
N ILE A 81 1.71 -7.86 -2.61
CA ILE A 81 1.05 -7.54 -1.34
C ILE A 81 0.33 -8.82 -0.92
N THR A 82 0.80 -9.45 0.15
CA THR A 82 0.23 -10.72 0.62
C THR A 82 -1.26 -10.55 0.99
N PRO A 83 -2.11 -11.58 0.80
CA PRO A 83 -3.51 -11.51 1.18
C PRO A 83 -3.71 -11.03 2.63
N GLY A 84 -4.64 -10.09 2.84
CA GLY A 84 -4.96 -9.53 4.16
C GLY A 84 -3.91 -8.58 4.73
N HIS A 85 -2.89 -8.20 3.96
CA HIS A 85 -1.85 -7.28 4.40
C HIS A 85 -1.99 -5.90 3.77
N ALA A 86 -1.38 -4.91 4.44
CA ALA A 86 -1.23 -3.57 3.94
C ALA A 86 0.25 -3.18 3.84
N LEU A 87 0.62 -2.55 2.74
CA LEU A 87 1.85 -1.78 2.60
C LEU A 87 1.56 -0.38 3.12
N ILE A 88 2.26 0.04 4.18
CA ILE A 88 2.16 1.39 4.75
C ILE A 88 3.43 2.14 4.41
N ILE A 89 3.29 3.28 3.73
CA ILE A 89 4.39 4.13 3.29
C ILE A 89 4.31 5.39 4.13
N LYS A 90 5.30 5.58 5.01
CA LYS A 90 5.38 6.77 5.86
C LYS A 90 5.96 7.94 5.08
N LYS A 91 5.50 9.16 5.37
CA LYS A 91 6.19 10.37 4.92
C LYS A 91 7.67 10.28 5.33
N MET A 92 8.58 10.74 4.47
CA MET A 92 9.97 10.90 4.89
C MET A 92 10.05 12.06 5.90
N GLU A 93 10.65 11.82 7.05
CA GLU A 93 11.04 12.90 7.95
C GLU A 93 12.33 13.50 7.38
N GLY A 94 12.27 14.79 7.02
CA GLY A 94 13.43 15.58 6.59
C GLY A 94 14.14 16.23 7.77
#